data_AF-A0A935VIM5-F1
#
_entry.id   AF-A0A935VIM5-F1
#
_cell.length_a   1.000
_cell.length_b   1.000
_cell.length_c   1.000
_cell.angle_alpha   90.00
_cell.angle_beta   90.00
_cell.angle_gamma   90.00
#
_symmetry.space_group_name_H-M   'P 1'
#
loop_
_entity.id
_entity.type
_entity.pdbx_description
1 polymer ?
#
loop_
_entity_poly.entity_id
_entity_poly.type
_entity_poly.pdbx_seq_one_letter_code
_entity_poly.pdbx_strand_id
1 'polypeptide(L)'
;MKRILIFGLITFLNLNVFGVRDKDVFGSRVFIENKGQFDKHLDTKDPVKFGIENGNENIYFTTKGLTYVLVKRFPLTPNEVEEQEKRMVSYRKPNEIYYVNMTWVNCNSNIQIVESEKQGHYFSYGGPELNAYCFKKITYLNVYNKIDIEYIIPEDKITGVKYNVILHPGADPSQIKIAYTGDVNGISLTENGDVRIGTPMDPIIEHKPLSVQDSKNIKTSFAIKKNTIEFSIQDDYDSSKELVIDPWVSNITSFTGSGYGYDVDFDNAGNLFVYGGTTNSVAKYNNLGVLQWTFPGSMTTPPWSSSIGAAYNFVVHRPSGKCYVGKSLTATIIRLDAAGNYDNIMSNNVASWSEIWDMAYHCSTDKIYGLGGSIYSNECSGIMDQVTGTIVPIVFLVQPLHKDTM
;
A
#
# COMPACT_ATOMS: atom_id res chain seq x y z
N MET A 1 -33.89 61.72 -8.64
CA MET A 1 -33.18 60.86 -9.62
C MET A 1 -32.49 59.73 -8.87
N LYS A 2 -32.94 58.48 -9.08
CA LYS A 2 -32.35 57.29 -8.44
C LYS A 2 -31.01 56.99 -9.12
N ARG A 3 -29.93 56.91 -8.35
CA ARG A 3 -28.64 56.36 -8.81
C ARG A 3 -28.70 54.84 -8.71
N ILE A 4 -28.57 54.16 -9.83
CA ILE A 4 -28.42 52.70 -9.91
C ILE A 4 -26.92 52.43 -9.74
N LEU A 5 -26.54 51.78 -8.63
CA LEU A 5 -25.23 51.15 -8.49
C LEU A 5 -25.30 49.78 -9.19
N ILE A 6 -24.48 49.59 -10.21
CA ILE A 6 -24.24 48.27 -10.81
C ILE A 6 -23.12 47.63 -9.98
N PHE A 7 -23.48 46.65 -9.14
CA PHE A 7 -22.50 45.74 -8.54
C PHE A 7 -22.09 44.71 -9.61
N GLY A 8 -20.87 44.83 -10.12
CA GLY A 8 -20.26 43.78 -10.94
C GLY A 8 -19.98 42.56 -10.06
N LEU A 9 -20.71 41.47 -10.31
CA LEU A 9 -20.45 40.17 -9.72
C LEU A 9 -19.13 39.64 -10.32
N ILE A 10 -18.02 39.79 -9.62
CA ILE A 10 -16.78 39.11 -9.97
C ILE A 10 -16.96 37.64 -9.55
N THR A 11 -17.42 36.81 -10.47
CA THR A 11 -17.30 35.36 -10.35
C THR A 11 -15.81 35.02 -10.40
N PHE A 12 -15.23 34.69 -9.24
CA PHE A 12 -13.98 33.95 -9.19
C PHE A 12 -14.24 32.61 -9.90
N LEU A 13 -13.77 32.46 -11.14
CA LEU A 13 -13.52 31.13 -11.66
C LEU A 13 -12.47 30.51 -10.73
N ASN A 14 -12.88 29.55 -9.91
CA ASN A 14 -11.95 28.57 -9.38
C ASN A 14 -11.36 27.85 -10.59
N LEU A 15 -10.21 28.32 -11.07
CA LEU A 15 -9.31 27.49 -11.86
C LEU A 15 -9.03 26.29 -10.96
N ASN A 16 -9.67 25.16 -11.26
CA ASN A 16 -9.26 23.87 -10.72
C ASN A 16 -7.82 23.68 -11.18
N VAL A 17 -6.87 24.11 -10.36
CA VAL A 17 -5.46 23.85 -10.58
C VAL A 17 -5.33 22.33 -10.50
N PHE A 18 -5.09 21.71 -11.65
CA PHE A 18 -4.70 20.31 -11.73
C PHE A 18 -3.48 20.12 -10.83
N GLY A 19 -3.61 19.27 -9.82
CA GLY A 19 -2.53 18.98 -8.90
C GLY A 19 -2.93 17.85 -7.97
N VAL A 20 -2.19 16.75 -8.02
CA VAL A 20 -2.19 15.74 -6.96
C VAL A 20 -1.54 16.39 -5.75
N ARG A 21 -2.36 16.94 -4.83
CA ARG A 21 -1.92 17.48 -3.54
C ARG A 21 -2.04 16.44 -2.43
N ASP A 22 -2.12 15.17 -2.80
CA ASP A 22 -2.25 14.08 -1.86
C ASP A 22 -0.88 13.72 -1.29
N LYS A 23 -0.82 13.54 0.04
CA LYS A 23 0.37 13.01 0.72
C LYS A 23 0.46 11.49 0.58
N ASP A 24 -0.58 10.85 0.03
CA ASP A 24 -0.69 9.43 -0.25
C ASP A 24 -0.98 9.21 -1.76
N VAL A 25 0.06 9.36 -2.58
CA VAL A 25 -0.01 9.23 -4.06
C VAL A 25 -0.58 7.88 -4.54
N PHE A 26 -0.52 6.84 -3.73
CA PHE A 26 -0.99 5.51 -4.10
C PHE A 26 -2.26 5.09 -3.35
N GLY A 27 -2.83 5.98 -2.51
CA GLY A 27 -4.03 5.70 -1.72
C GLY A 27 -3.89 4.49 -0.79
N SER A 28 -2.67 4.27 -0.29
CA SER A 28 -2.23 3.11 0.50
C SER A 28 -2.71 3.15 1.96
N ARG A 29 -3.15 4.31 2.47
CA ARG A 29 -3.63 4.48 3.84
C ARG A 29 -5.09 4.05 3.98
N VAL A 30 -5.36 2.77 3.78
CA VAL A 30 -6.72 2.18 3.76
C VAL A 30 -6.68 0.74 4.24
N PHE A 31 -7.82 0.25 4.73
CA PHE A 31 -8.07 -1.19 4.85
C PHE A 31 -8.49 -1.71 3.48
N ILE A 32 -7.73 -2.66 2.95
CA ILE A 32 -7.95 -3.32 1.66
C ILE A 32 -8.70 -4.62 1.92
N GLU A 33 -9.87 -4.82 1.34
CA GLU A 33 -10.60 -6.09 1.48
C GLU A 33 -9.82 -7.26 0.86
N ASN A 34 -9.88 -8.44 1.48
CA ASN A 34 -9.30 -9.64 0.90
C ASN A 34 -10.27 -10.28 -0.11
N LYS A 35 -9.89 -10.29 -1.39
CA LYS A 35 -10.50 -11.04 -2.50
C LYS A 35 -9.80 -12.38 -2.78
N GLY A 36 -8.80 -12.74 -1.97
CA GLY A 36 -7.97 -13.93 -2.11
C GLY A 36 -6.48 -13.61 -2.29
N GLN A 37 -6.13 -12.35 -2.55
CA GLN A 37 -4.75 -11.91 -2.75
C GLN A 37 -3.89 -12.06 -1.48
N PHE A 38 -4.50 -12.09 -0.28
CA PHE A 38 -3.78 -12.24 0.99
C PHE A 38 -3.83 -13.67 1.58
N ASP A 39 -4.49 -14.63 0.92
CA ASP A 39 -4.77 -15.96 1.48
C ASP A 39 -3.51 -16.78 1.80
N LYS A 40 -2.39 -16.45 1.18
CA LYS A 40 -1.09 -17.12 1.38
C LYS A 40 -0.07 -16.26 2.12
N HIS A 41 -0.47 -15.07 2.60
CA HIS A 41 0.45 -14.15 3.27
C HIS A 41 0.71 -14.56 4.73
N LEU A 42 -0.20 -15.33 5.33
CA LEU A 42 -0.08 -15.84 6.69
C LEU A 42 -0.19 -17.38 6.69
N ASP A 43 0.66 -18.05 7.46
CA ASP A 43 0.52 -19.47 7.77
C ASP A 43 -0.44 -19.65 8.96
N THR A 44 -1.73 -19.40 8.70
CA THR A 44 -2.79 -19.50 9.70
C THR A 44 -4.05 -20.15 9.12
N LYS A 45 -4.85 -20.76 10.00
CA LYS A 45 -6.17 -21.30 9.65
C LYS A 45 -7.26 -20.23 9.62
N ASP A 46 -7.00 -19.08 10.26
CA ASP A 46 -7.95 -17.97 10.31
C ASP A 46 -7.80 -17.11 9.04
N PRO A 47 -8.79 -17.09 8.14
CA PRO A 47 -8.67 -16.39 6.87
C PRO A 47 -8.52 -14.88 7.10
N VAL A 48 -7.58 -14.29 6.36
CA VAL A 48 -7.44 -12.84 6.28
C VAL A 48 -8.72 -12.24 5.69
N LYS A 49 -9.21 -11.17 6.31
CA LYS A 49 -10.41 -10.43 5.88
C LYS A 49 -10.05 -9.09 5.28
N PHE A 50 -9.07 -8.41 5.87
CA PHE A 50 -8.54 -7.14 5.38
C PHE A 50 -7.01 -7.11 5.52
N GLY A 51 -6.37 -6.31 4.68
CA GLY A 51 -4.94 -6.00 4.75
C GLY A 51 -4.69 -4.50 4.76
N ILE A 52 -3.57 -4.10 5.34
CA ILE A 52 -2.92 -2.82 5.10
C ILE A 52 -1.55 -3.15 4.53
N GLU A 53 -1.29 -2.72 3.30
CA GLU A 53 0.01 -2.90 2.65
C GLU A 53 0.77 -1.58 2.62
N ASN A 54 1.94 -1.53 3.25
CA ASN A 54 2.76 -0.33 3.33
C ASN A 54 4.25 -0.65 3.24
N GLY A 55 4.65 -1.24 2.11
CA GLY A 55 6.04 -1.52 1.81
C GLY A 55 6.63 -2.64 2.67
N ASN A 56 7.40 -2.27 3.70
CA ASN A 56 8.09 -3.23 4.56
C ASN A 56 7.26 -3.65 5.78
N GLU A 57 6.13 -2.99 6.03
CA GLU A 57 5.29 -3.26 7.19
C GLU A 57 3.86 -3.44 6.68
N ASN A 58 3.33 -4.65 6.87
CA ASN A 58 1.97 -5.00 6.46
C ASN A 58 1.18 -5.48 7.67
N ILE A 59 -0.12 -5.22 7.68
CA ILE A 59 -1.02 -5.64 8.77
C ILE A 59 -2.16 -6.44 8.16
N TYR A 60 -2.34 -7.67 8.61
CA TYR A 60 -3.42 -8.54 8.14
C TYR A 60 -4.41 -8.82 9.25
N PHE A 61 -5.68 -8.55 8.97
CA PHE A 61 -6.79 -8.59 9.90
C PHE A 61 -7.57 -9.89 9.73
N THR A 62 -7.72 -10.66 10.80
CA THR A 62 -8.50 -11.90 10.87
C THR A 62 -9.63 -11.73 11.89
N THR A 63 -10.52 -12.71 12.01
CA THR A 63 -11.56 -12.71 13.06
C THR A 63 -11.02 -12.92 14.48
N LYS A 64 -9.73 -13.25 14.65
CA LYS A 64 -9.12 -13.53 15.96
C LYS A 64 -8.15 -12.44 16.44
N GLY A 65 -7.87 -11.47 15.59
CA GLY A 65 -6.94 -10.39 15.84
C GLY A 65 -6.25 -10.00 14.54
N LEU A 66 -5.00 -9.57 14.64
CA LEU A 66 -4.22 -9.11 13.51
C LEU A 66 -2.78 -9.60 13.58
N THR A 67 -2.14 -9.69 12.42
CA THR A 67 -0.72 -10.04 12.31
C THR A 67 0.02 -8.92 11.61
N TYR A 68 1.06 -8.42 12.28
CA TYR A 68 2.06 -7.56 11.69
C TYR A 68 3.10 -8.42 10.97
N VAL A 69 3.31 -8.14 9.69
CA VAL A 69 4.37 -8.76 8.88
C VAL A 69 5.42 -7.69 8.60
N LEU A 70 6.58 -7.85 9.22
CA LEU A 70 7.69 -6.92 9.14
C LEU A 70 8.77 -7.50 8.23
N VAL A 71 9.11 -6.79 7.16
CA VAL A 71 10.03 -7.23 6.12
C VAL A 71 11.30 -6.38 6.17
N LYS A 72 12.38 -6.98 6.64
CA LYS A 72 13.70 -6.37 6.60
C LYS A 72 14.37 -6.70 5.27
N ARG A 73 14.58 -5.65 4.48
CA ARG A 73 15.23 -5.73 3.16
C ARG A 73 16.71 -5.40 3.26
N PHE A 74 17.49 -6.01 2.37
CA PHE A 74 18.92 -5.76 2.21
C PHE A 74 19.18 -5.24 0.79
N PRO A 75 18.87 -3.96 0.52
CA PRO A 75 19.11 -3.38 -0.80
C PRO A 75 20.62 -3.36 -1.09
N LEU A 76 20.97 -3.64 -2.34
CA LEU A 76 22.33 -3.49 -2.83
C LEU A 76 22.66 -2.01 -2.99
N THR A 77 23.91 -1.65 -2.69
CA THR A 77 24.47 -0.35 -3.06
C THR A 77 24.68 -0.27 -4.58
N PRO A 78 24.75 0.95 -5.17
CA PRO A 78 25.01 1.10 -6.61
C PRO A 78 26.25 0.35 -7.10
N ASN A 79 27.33 0.33 -6.30
CA ASN A 79 28.55 -0.40 -6.63
C ASN A 79 28.36 -1.91 -6.60
N GLU A 80 27.58 -2.44 -5.64
CA GLU A 80 27.25 -3.87 -5.59
C GLU A 80 26.35 -4.28 -6.75
N VAL A 81 25.42 -3.41 -7.16
CA VAL A 81 24.62 -3.60 -8.38
C VAL A 81 25.54 -3.68 -9.60
N GLU A 82 26.42 -2.70 -9.79
CA GLU A 82 27.36 -2.67 -10.93
C GLU A 82 28.33 -3.87 -10.94
N GLU A 83 28.84 -4.30 -9.78
CA GLU A 83 29.69 -5.50 -9.68
C GLU A 83 28.94 -6.78 -10.05
N GLN A 84 27.69 -6.90 -9.61
CA GLN A 84 26.84 -8.04 -9.92
C GLN A 84 26.48 -8.09 -11.40
N GLU A 85 26.16 -6.94 -12.00
CA GLU A 85 25.96 -6.76 -13.45
C GLU A 85 27.21 -7.21 -14.23
N LYS A 86 28.39 -6.70 -13.88
CA LYS A 86 29.66 -7.08 -14.54
C LYS A 86 29.95 -8.59 -14.47
N ARG A 87 29.57 -9.23 -13.36
CA ARG A 87 29.81 -10.67 -13.12
C ARG A 87 28.68 -11.55 -13.62
N MET A 88 27.59 -10.97 -14.14
CA MET A 88 26.39 -11.70 -14.56
C MET A 88 25.83 -12.62 -13.48
N VAL A 89 25.90 -12.16 -12.23
CA VAL A 89 25.32 -12.88 -11.08
C VAL A 89 24.25 -11.99 -10.47
N SER A 90 23.12 -12.58 -10.11
CA SER A 90 22.10 -11.91 -9.32
C SER A 90 22.04 -12.58 -7.96
N TYR A 91 22.75 -12.03 -6.98
CA TYR A 91 22.65 -12.48 -5.60
C TYR A 91 22.14 -11.35 -4.73
N ARG A 92 21.00 -11.59 -4.09
CA ARG A 92 20.50 -10.74 -3.03
C ARG A 92 20.37 -11.56 -1.77
N LYS A 93 20.81 -10.99 -0.66
CA LYS A 93 20.50 -11.56 0.64
C LYS A 93 18.97 -11.66 0.74
N PRO A 94 18.40 -12.83 1.02
CA PRO A 94 16.97 -12.98 1.19
C PRO A 94 16.44 -12.00 2.23
N ASN A 95 15.25 -11.48 2.01
CA ASN A 95 14.58 -10.66 3.02
C ASN A 95 14.39 -11.47 4.30
N GLU A 96 14.57 -10.84 5.44
CA GLU A 96 14.16 -11.41 6.73
C GLU A 96 12.70 -10.97 6.98
N ILE A 97 11.82 -11.93 7.26
CA ILE A 97 10.40 -11.68 7.50
C ILE A 97 10.09 -12.09 8.95
N TYR A 98 9.47 -11.17 9.69
CA TYR A 98 9.07 -11.37 11.07
C TYR A 98 7.54 -11.24 11.21
N TYR A 99 6.95 -12.08 12.04
CA TYR A 99 5.51 -12.14 12.28
C TYR A 99 5.22 -11.82 13.74
N VAL A 100 4.49 -10.74 13.99
CA VAL A 100 4.01 -10.38 15.32
C VAL A 100 2.50 -10.50 15.34
N ASN A 101 1.98 -11.47 16.07
CA ASN A 101 0.55 -11.77 16.15
C ASN A 101 -0.06 -11.10 17.38
N MET A 102 -1.05 -10.24 17.16
CA MET A 102 -1.91 -9.70 18.20
C MET A 102 -3.23 -10.47 18.20
N THR A 103 -3.64 -10.96 19.37
CA THR A 103 -4.89 -11.72 19.54
C THR A 103 -5.71 -11.20 20.71
N TRP A 104 -7.03 -11.27 20.56
CA TRP A 104 -7.96 -11.07 21.66
C TRP A 104 -8.17 -12.38 22.42
N VAL A 105 -7.67 -12.44 23.65
CA VAL A 105 -7.69 -13.65 24.47
C VAL A 105 -9.13 -13.97 24.86
N ASN A 106 -9.57 -15.20 24.63
CA ASN A 106 -10.93 -15.68 24.92
C ASN A 106 -12.05 -14.88 24.24
N CYS A 107 -11.78 -14.27 23.07
CA CYS A 107 -12.81 -13.62 22.27
C CYS A 107 -13.87 -14.61 21.75
N ASN A 108 -15.01 -14.07 21.36
CA ASN A 108 -16.11 -14.84 20.79
C ASN A 108 -15.68 -15.60 19.52
N SER A 109 -16.37 -16.69 19.20
CA SER A 109 -16.08 -17.49 17.99
C SER A 109 -16.69 -16.90 16.72
N ASN A 110 -17.82 -16.20 16.84
CA ASN A 110 -18.65 -15.75 15.73
C ASN A 110 -18.55 -14.22 15.55
N ILE A 111 -17.33 -13.71 15.46
CA ILE A 111 -17.08 -12.28 15.29
C ILE A 111 -17.38 -11.89 13.85
N GLN A 112 -18.20 -10.86 13.67
CA GLN A 112 -18.49 -10.26 12.37
C GLN A 112 -17.66 -8.99 12.21
N ILE A 113 -17.13 -8.77 11.01
CA ILE A 113 -16.43 -7.54 10.67
C ILE A 113 -17.32 -6.78 9.70
N VAL A 114 -17.59 -5.51 9.99
CA VAL A 114 -18.33 -4.60 9.12
C VAL A 114 -17.43 -3.45 8.70
N GLU A 115 -17.45 -3.15 7.42
CA GLU A 115 -16.68 -2.07 6.81
C GLU A 115 -17.50 -0.78 6.67
N SER A 116 -16.83 0.37 6.74
CA SER A 116 -17.47 1.67 6.49
C SER A 116 -16.47 2.69 5.95
N GLU A 117 -16.97 3.87 5.55
CA GLU A 117 -16.15 4.91 4.92
C GLU A 117 -15.41 4.38 3.68
N LYS A 118 -16.16 3.80 2.75
CA LYS A 118 -15.64 3.29 1.48
C LYS A 118 -14.99 4.42 0.68
N GLN A 119 -13.80 4.15 0.16
CA GLN A 119 -13.03 5.09 -0.65
C GLN A 119 -13.43 4.99 -2.14
N GLY A 120 -13.14 6.04 -2.91
CA GLY A 120 -13.45 6.11 -4.33
C GLY A 120 -12.56 5.23 -5.23
N HIS A 121 -11.36 4.88 -4.75
CA HIS A 121 -10.40 4.03 -5.45
C HIS A 121 -10.39 2.59 -4.93
N TYR A 122 -9.72 1.71 -5.68
CA TYR A 122 -9.47 0.31 -5.32
C TYR A 122 -8.04 -0.11 -5.68
N PHE A 123 -7.60 -1.24 -5.14
CA PHE A 123 -6.36 -1.90 -5.57
C PHE A 123 -6.66 -3.03 -6.55
N SER A 124 -5.84 -3.16 -7.60
CA SER A 124 -5.95 -4.23 -8.60
C SER A 124 -4.81 -5.24 -8.45
N TYR A 125 -5.15 -6.50 -8.16
CA TYR A 125 -4.16 -7.57 -7.91
C TYR A 125 -4.11 -8.64 -9.02
N GLY A 126 -4.84 -8.43 -10.11
CA GLY A 126 -5.12 -9.49 -11.08
C GLY A 126 -6.12 -9.05 -12.14
N GLY A 127 -7.01 -9.97 -12.50
CA GLY A 127 -8.22 -9.65 -13.23
C GLY A 127 -9.23 -8.88 -12.35
N PRO A 128 -10.36 -8.45 -12.93
CA PRO A 128 -11.36 -7.63 -12.24
C PRO A 128 -11.98 -8.30 -11.00
N GLU A 129 -11.93 -9.63 -10.91
CA GLU A 129 -12.36 -10.41 -9.74
C GLU A 129 -11.50 -10.18 -8.50
N LEU A 130 -10.26 -9.71 -8.68
CA LEU A 130 -9.31 -9.38 -7.61
C LEU A 130 -9.23 -7.88 -7.34
N ASN A 131 -10.19 -7.09 -7.84
CA ASN A 131 -10.30 -5.68 -7.44
C ASN A 131 -10.81 -5.57 -6.01
N ALA A 132 -9.95 -5.03 -5.15
CA ALA A 132 -10.17 -4.91 -3.73
C ALA A 132 -10.55 -3.47 -3.36
N TYR A 133 -11.78 -3.30 -2.88
CA TYR A 133 -12.24 -2.04 -2.31
C TYR A 133 -11.50 -1.65 -1.04
N CYS A 134 -11.44 -0.33 -0.85
CA CYS A 134 -10.71 0.32 0.21
C CYS A 134 -11.66 1.01 1.20
N PHE A 135 -11.34 0.94 2.48
CA PHE A 135 -12.14 1.50 3.56
C PHE A 135 -11.26 2.28 4.55
N LYS A 136 -11.80 3.30 5.21
CA LYS A 136 -11.09 4.00 6.30
C LYS A 136 -11.42 3.43 7.68
N LYS A 137 -12.43 2.58 7.76
CA LYS A 137 -12.89 1.98 9.01
C LYS A 137 -13.36 0.54 8.82
N ILE A 138 -12.98 -0.32 9.77
CA ILE A 138 -13.54 -1.67 9.95
C ILE A 138 -13.91 -1.86 11.43
N THR A 139 -15.06 -2.47 11.70
CA THR A 139 -15.54 -2.70 13.06
C THR A 139 -15.81 -4.17 13.29
N TYR A 140 -15.14 -4.72 14.29
CA TYR A 140 -15.37 -6.05 14.82
C TYR A 140 -16.51 -6.00 15.82
N LEU A 141 -17.63 -6.62 15.46
CA LEU A 141 -18.82 -6.67 16.30
C LEU A 141 -18.74 -7.84 17.28
N ASN A 142 -19.08 -7.55 18.54
CA ASN A 142 -19.20 -8.53 19.61
C ASN A 142 -17.94 -9.39 19.76
N VAL A 143 -16.76 -8.75 19.81
CA VAL A 143 -15.47 -9.41 20.11
C VAL A 143 -15.55 -10.08 21.47
N TYR A 144 -16.13 -9.37 22.43
CA TYR A 144 -16.64 -9.92 23.68
C TYR A 144 -18.12 -9.55 23.82
N ASN A 145 -18.82 -10.16 24.78
CA ASN A 145 -20.23 -9.86 25.00
C ASN A 145 -20.44 -8.36 25.21
N LYS A 146 -21.17 -7.71 24.29
CA LYS A 146 -21.44 -6.25 24.30
C LYS A 146 -20.20 -5.36 24.13
N ILE A 147 -19.12 -5.89 23.54
CA ILE A 147 -17.91 -5.12 23.26
C ILE A 147 -17.55 -5.24 21.78
N ASP A 148 -17.52 -4.10 21.11
CA ASP A 148 -17.05 -3.99 19.73
C ASP A 148 -15.63 -3.40 19.71
N ILE A 149 -14.88 -3.69 18.65
CA ILE A 149 -13.56 -3.11 18.41
C ILE A 149 -13.54 -2.48 17.02
N GLU A 150 -13.41 -1.16 16.97
CA GLU A 150 -13.35 -0.39 15.73
C GLU A 150 -11.90 -0.06 15.41
N TYR A 151 -11.44 -0.32 14.19
CA TYR A 151 -10.15 0.15 13.67
C TYR A 151 -10.36 1.26 12.65
N ILE A 152 -9.52 2.30 12.74
CA ILE A 152 -9.63 3.50 11.90
C ILE A 152 -8.26 3.85 11.33
N ILE A 153 -8.22 4.24 10.06
CA ILE A 153 -7.07 4.94 9.49
C ILE A 153 -7.20 6.45 9.78
N PRO A 154 -6.35 7.02 10.65
CA PRO A 154 -6.52 8.39 11.10
C PRO A 154 -6.09 9.40 10.03
N GLU A 155 -6.95 10.38 9.74
CA GLU A 155 -6.67 11.46 8.78
C GLU A 155 -5.61 12.46 9.31
N ASP A 156 -5.62 12.70 10.62
CA ASP A 156 -4.81 13.73 11.29
C ASP A 156 -3.34 13.33 11.49
N LYS A 157 -3.01 12.06 11.26
CA LYS A 157 -1.63 11.58 11.36
C LYS A 157 -1.17 11.00 10.05
N ILE A 158 0.13 11.14 9.82
CA ILE A 158 0.82 10.56 8.66
C ILE A 158 0.84 9.03 8.79
N THR A 159 0.69 8.55 10.03
CA THR A 159 1.18 7.28 10.49
C THR A 159 0.24 6.66 11.51
N GLY A 160 -0.14 5.39 11.34
CA GLY A 160 -0.64 4.49 12.38
C GLY A 160 -2.00 3.89 12.03
N VAL A 161 -2.45 2.97 12.88
CA VAL A 161 -3.84 2.50 12.92
C VAL A 161 -4.35 2.79 14.32
N LYS A 162 -5.49 3.49 14.43
CA LYS A 162 -6.20 3.66 15.70
C LYS A 162 -7.13 2.49 15.91
N TYR A 163 -7.44 2.18 17.17
CA TYR A 163 -8.59 1.37 17.47
C TYR A 163 -9.36 1.89 18.68
N ASN A 164 -10.68 1.76 18.63
CA ASN A 164 -11.56 2.05 19.76
C ASN A 164 -12.12 0.74 20.30
N VAL A 165 -12.15 0.61 21.62
CA VAL A 165 -12.92 -0.43 22.30
C VAL A 165 -14.23 0.19 22.77
N ILE A 166 -15.34 -0.26 22.20
CA ILE A 166 -16.67 0.29 22.42
C ILE A 166 -17.41 -0.64 23.37
N LEU A 167 -17.67 -0.18 24.59
CA LEU A 167 -18.37 -0.92 25.62
C LEU A 167 -19.83 -0.47 25.62
N HIS A 168 -20.72 -1.34 25.16
CA HIS A 168 -22.16 -1.11 25.21
C HIS A 168 -22.70 -1.26 26.64
N PRO A 169 -23.90 -0.73 26.95
CA PRO A 169 -24.50 -0.81 28.29
C PRO A 169 -24.46 -2.21 28.93
N GLY A 170 -23.80 -2.29 30.09
CA GLY A 170 -23.60 -3.51 30.87
C GLY A 170 -22.52 -4.45 30.34
N ALA A 171 -21.59 -3.97 29.49
CA ALA A 171 -20.37 -4.70 29.12
C ALA A 171 -19.41 -4.83 30.32
N ASP A 172 -18.61 -5.90 30.32
CA ASP A 172 -17.57 -6.13 31.34
C ASP A 172 -16.18 -5.81 30.77
N PRO A 173 -15.54 -4.68 31.14
CA PRO A 173 -14.22 -4.30 30.64
C PRO A 173 -13.12 -5.32 30.98
N SER A 174 -13.28 -6.13 32.03
CA SER A 174 -12.27 -7.09 32.47
C SER A 174 -12.07 -8.26 31.49
N GLN A 175 -13.01 -8.43 30.55
CA GLN A 175 -12.91 -9.40 29.46
C GLN A 175 -11.87 -9.01 28.42
N ILE A 176 -11.57 -7.71 28.27
CA ILE A 176 -10.69 -7.20 27.22
C ILE A 176 -9.24 -7.54 27.56
N LYS A 177 -8.67 -8.45 26.76
CA LYS A 177 -7.33 -8.99 26.97
C LYS A 177 -6.60 -9.15 25.66
N ILE A 178 -5.47 -8.47 25.52
CA ILE A 178 -4.68 -8.47 24.29
C ILE A 178 -3.37 -9.23 24.54
N ALA A 179 -3.07 -10.20 23.69
CA ALA A 179 -1.81 -10.95 23.75
C ALA A 179 -1.01 -10.77 22.45
N TYR A 180 0.29 -10.58 22.62
CA TYR A 180 1.27 -10.50 21.54
C TYR A 180 2.16 -11.74 21.53
N THR A 181 2.33 -12.37 20.37
CA THR A 181 3.12 -13.61 20.16
C THR A 181 3.87 -13.56 18.83
N GLY A 182 4.70 -14.58 18.55
CA GLY A 182 5.55 -14.63 17.36
C GLY A 182 6.92 -14.04 17.64
N ASP A 183 7.44 -13.23 16.71
CA ASP A 183 8.75 -12.57 16.79
C ASP A 183 8.73 -11.37 17.77
N VAL A 184 8.39 -11.63 19.02
CA VAL A 184 8.32 -10.66 20.12
C VAL A 184 9.49 -10.90 21.08
N ASN A 185 10.27 -9.86 21.37
CA ASN A 185 11.43 -9.94 22.28
C ASN A 185 11.20 -9.27 23.65
N GLY A 186 9.97 -8.83 23.93
CA GLY A 186 9.56 -8.31 25.24
C GLY A 186 8.31 -7.47 25.16
N ILE A 187 7.57 -7.39 26.27
CA ILE A 187 6.42 -6.51 26.43
C ILE A 187 6.60 -5.76 27.75
N SER A 188 6.62 -4.43 27.72
CA SER A 188 6.83 -3.62 28.91
C SER A 188 6.01 -2.34 28.90
N LEU A 189 5.65 -1.87 30.10
CA LEU A 189 5.05 -0.55 30.27
C LEU A 189 6.17 0.50 30.30
N THR A 190 5.97 1.59 29.58
CA THR A 190 6.89 2.74 29.57
C THR A 190 6.53 3.73 30.68
N GLU A 191 7.43 4.66 30.97
CA GLU A 191 7.19 5.74 31.95
C GLU A 191 5.99 6.63 31.60
N ASN A 192 5.67 6.74 30.32
CA ASN A 192 4.52 7.53 29.83
C ASN A 192 3.18 6.76 29.92
N GLY A 193 3.21 5.48 30.31
CA GLY A 193 2.04 4.62 30.37
C GLY A 193 1.66 3.94 29.06
N ASP A 194 2.50 4.06 28.03
CA ASP A 194 2.39 3.29 26.79
C ASP A 194 2.91 1.86 27.01
N VAL A 195 2.42 0.88 26.25
CA VAL A 195 3.00 -0.46 26.19
C VAL A 195 3.91 -0.58 24.97
N ARG A 196 5.15 -0.98 25.21
CA ARG A 196 6.15 -1.28 24.19
C ARG A 196 6.18 -2.78 23.93
N ILE A 197 5.96 -3.17 22.67
CA ILE A 197 6.13 -4.54 22.18
C ILE A 197 7.41 -4.55 21.35
N GLY A 198 8.46 -5.17 21.89
CA GLY A 198 9.74 -5.24 21.22
C GLY A 198 9.74 -6.29 20.10
N THR A 199 10.34 -5.94 18.97
CA THR A 199 10.47 -6.81 17.78
C THR A 199 11.94 -6.83 17.31
N PRO A 200 12.32 -7.72 16.37
CA PRO A 200 13.62 -7.67 15.69
C PRO A 200 13.85 -6.44 14.80
N MET A 201 12.78 -5.67 14.52
CA MET A 201 12.81 -4.37 13.84
C MET A 201 12.44 -3.26 14.84
N ASP A 202 11.69 -2.25 14.39
CA ASP A 202 11.17 -1.22 15.28
C ASP A 202 10.07 -1.78 16.20
N PRO A 203 9.99 -1.29 17.45
CA PRO A 203 8.99 -1.72 18.41
C PRO A 203 7.58 -1.24 18.00
N ILE A 204 6.58 -2.08 18.23
CA ILE A 204 5.17 -1.67 18.15
C ILE A 204 4.82 -0.98 19.47
N ILE A 205 4.20 0.20 19.41
CA ILE A 205 3.82 0.98 20.60
C ILE A 205 2.30 1.10 20.68
N GLU A 206 1.73 0.55 21.75
CA GLU A 206 0.35 0.79 22.16
C GLU A 206 0.33 2.02 23.08
N HIS A 207 -0.17 3.14 22.58
CA HIS A 207 -0.24 4.36 23.37
C HIS A 207 -1.30 4.27 24.46
N LYS A 208 -0.98 4.86 25.60
CA LYS A 208 -1.85 4.96 26.76
C LYS A 208 -3.27 5.34 26.34
N PRO A 209 -4.29 4.58 26.78
CA PRO A 209 -5.67 4.82 26.36
C PRO A 209 -6.23 6.10 26.96
N LEU A 210 -7.07 6.78 26.19
CA LEU A 210 -7.98 7.80 26.69
C LEU A 210 -9.40 7.28 26.59
N SER A 211 -10.12 7.19 27.72
CA SER A 211 -11.52 6.77 27.70
C SER A 211 -12.44 7.97 27.81
N VAL A 212 -13.58 7.93 27.11
CA VAL A 212 -14.57 9.01 27.06
C VAL A 212 -15.98 8.44 27.22
N GLN A 213 -16.77 9.08 28.08
CA GLN A 213 -18.22 8.86 28.20
C GLN A 213 -18.92 10.20 28.38
N ASP A 214 -19.99 10.47 27.61
CA ASP A 214 -20.73 11.74 27.67
C ASP A 214 -19.82 12.98 27.60
N SER A 215 -18.80 12.94 26.72
CA SER A 215 -17.76 13.97 26.56
C SER A 215 -16.89 14.23 27.80
N LYS A 216 -16.92 13.34 28.81
CA LYS A 216 -16.05 13.36 29.97
C LYS A 216 -14.93 12.34 29.80
N ASN A 217 -13.70 12.76 30.10
CA ASN A 217 -12.56 11.86 30.14
C ASN A 217 -12.63 10.99 31.39
N ILE A 218 -12.46 9.68 31.20
CA ILE A 218 -12.39 8.67 32.25
C ILE A 218 -10.96 8.15 32.28
N LYS A 219 -10.27 8.33 33.41
CA LYS A 219 -8.86 7.95 33.53
C LYS A 219 -8.71 6.44 33.38
N THR A 220 -7.94 6.05 32.37
CA THR A 220 -7.67 4.66 32.02
C THR A 220 -6.17 4.47 31.79
N SER A 221 -5.67 3.30 32.14
CA SER A 221 -4.27 2.92 31.94
C SER A 221 -4.16 1.46 31.54
N PHE A 222 -3.06 1.09 30.91
CA PHE A 222 -2.72 -0.32 30.71
C PHE A 222 -2.21 -0.96 32.00
N ALA A 223 -2.46 -2.26 32.12
CA ALA A 223 -1.80 -3.15 33.07
C ALA A 223 -1.31 -4.39 32.31
N ILE A 224 -0.12 -4.88 32.65
CA ILE A 224 0.43 -6.11 32.06
C ILE A 224 0.34 -7.22 33.11
N LYS A 225 -0.39 -8.30 32.79
CA LYS A 225 -0.47 -9.50 33.63
C LYS A 225 -0.18 -10.73 32.80
N LYS A 226 0.83 -11.52 33.19
CA LYS A 226 1.21 -12.76 32.48
C LYS A 226 1.35 -12.55 30.96
N ASN A 227 2.06 -11.50 30.53
CA ASN A 227 2.25 -11.09 29.13
C ASN A 227 0.96 -10.73 28.36
N THR A 228 -0.15 -10.52 29.04
CA THR A 228 -1.38 -9.99 28.47
C THR A 228 -1.54 -8.53 28.86
N ILE A 229 -1.91 -7.69 27.91
CA ILE A 229 -2.27 -6.28 28.11
C ILE A 229 -3.76 -6.23 28.48
N GLU A 230 -4.06 -5.62 29.62
CA GLU A 230 -5.40 -5.40 30.16
C GLU A 230 -5.64 -3.90 30.35
N PHE A 231 -6.90 -3.49 30.31
CA PHE A 231 -7.31 -2.12 30.62
C PHE A 231 -7.65 -1.98 32.11
N SER A 232 -7.15 -0.93 32.75
CA SER A 232 -7.49 -0.54 34.12
C SER A 232 -8.17 0.83 34.08
N ILE A 233 -9.49 0.81 34.25
CA ILE A 233 -10.32 2.01 34.39
C ILE A 233 -10.26 2.43 35.87
N GLN A 234 -9.85 3.67 36.12
CA GLN A 234 -9.55 4.17 37.47
C GLN A 234 -10.66 5.06 38.05
N ASP A 235 -11.41 5.73 37.18
CA ASP A 235 -12.51 6.61 37.57
C ASP A 235 -13.86 5.87 37.44
N ASP A 236 -14.84 6.31 38.22
CA ASP A 236 -16.22 5.83 38.09
C ASP A 236 -16.81 6.27 36.73
N TYR A 237 -17.59 5.37 36.13
CA TYR A 237 -18.36 5.62 34.91
C TYR A 237 -19.75 4.97 35.02
N ASP A 238 -20.70 5.46 34.24
CA ASP A 238 -22.06 4.93 34.20
C ASP A 238 -22.12 3.71 33.29
N SER A 239 -22.17 2.51 33.87
CA SER A 239 -22.23 1.25 33.13
C SER A 239 -23.55 1.01 32.38
N SER A 240 -24.56 1.85 32.60
CA SER A 240 -25.81 1.83 31.82
C SER A 240 -25.70 2.59 30.49
N LYS A 241 -24.57 3.23 30.23
CA LYS A 241 -24.26 3.98 29.01
C LYS A 241 -23.03 3.42 28.32
N GLU A 242 -22.86 3.84 27.07
CA GLU A 242 -21.67 3.51 26.29
C GLU A 242 -20.41 4.14 26.91
N LEU A 243 -19.30 3.41 26.88
CA LEU A 243 -17.96 3.90 27.19
C LEU A 243 -17.05 3.58 26.01
N VAL A 244 -16.35 4.58 25.49
CA VAL A 244 -15.36 4.38 24.43
C VAL A 244 -13.97 4.50 25.04
N ILE A 245 -13.15 3.46 24.89
CA ILE A 245 -11.72 3.47 25.23
C ILE A 245 -10.97 3.65 23.91
N ASP A 246 -10.22 4.75 23.73
CA ASP A 246 -9.45 5.08 22.52
C ASP A 246 -7.94 4.92 22.79
N PRO A 247 -7.39 3.70 22.71
CA PRO A 247 -5.96 3.48 22.53
C PRO A 247 -5.53 3.70 21.07
N TRP A 248 -4.32 4.21 20.88
CA TRP A 248 -3.73 4.34 19.55
C TRP A 248 -2.54 3.37 19.42
N VAL A 249 -2.38 2.65 18.30
CA VAL A 249 -1.11 1.94 18.00
C VAL A 249 -0.22 2.70 17.01
N SER A 250 1.00 3.03 17.43
CA SER A 250 1.99 3.75 16.63
C SER A 250 3.32 2.98 16.52
N ASN A 251 4.28 3.55 15.79
CA ASN A 251 5.59 2.96 15.48
C ASN A 251 5.55 1.61 14.76
N ILE A 252 4.42 1.23 14.18
CA ILE A 252 4.31 0.05 13.31
C ILE A 252 4.89 0.32 11.90
N THR A 253 5.59 1.44 11.75
CA THR A 253 5.25 2.35 10.65
C THR A 253 6.14 3.59 10.59
N SER A 254 7.38 3.41 10.20
CA SER A 254 8.27 4.51 9.83
C SER A 254 7.84 5.17 8.49
N PHE A 255 6.53 5.32 8.21
CA PHE A 255 5.84 5.82 7.00
C PHE A 255 6.52 7.02 6.31
N THR A 256 7.63 6.76 5.65
CA THR A 256 8.41 7.78 4.95
C THR A 256 8.77 7.34 3.54
N GLY A 257 8.30 6.16 3.10
CA GLY A 257 8.78 5.51 1.89
C GLY A 257 7.78 5.31 0.75
N SER A 258 6.48 5.52 0.94
CA SER A 258 5.47 5.04 -0.03
C SER A 258 4.93 6.09 -1.00
N GLY A 259 5.17 7.39 -0.79
CA GLY A 259 4.53 8.46 -1.57
C GLY A 259 5.30 8.99 -2.78
N TYR A 260 6.49 8.48 -3.10
CA TYR A 260 7.30 9.05 -4.17
C TYR A 260 6.84 8.55 -5.54
N GLY A 261 6.43 9.47 -6.40
CA GLY A 261 6.39 9.22 -7.84
C GLY A 261 7.81 9.28 -8.41
N TYR A 262 8.24 8.20 -9.04
CA TYR A 262 9.51 8.12 -9.77
C TYR A 262 9.33 8.57 -11.21
N ASP A 263 8.17 8.27 -11.81
CA ASP A 263 7.82 8.73 -13.14
C ASP A 263 6.31 8.96 -13.28
N VAL A 264 5.91 9.68 -14.32
CA VAL A 264 4.52 10.02 -14.63
C VAL A 264 4.25 9.90 -16.13
N ASP A 265 3.02 9.52 -16.46
CA ASP A 265 2.56 9.46 -17.84
C ASP A 265 1.06 9.78 -17.93
N PHE A 266 0.49 9.90 -19.12
CA PHE A 266 -0.90 10.30 -19.32
C PHE A 266 -1.57 9.56 -20.48
N ASP A 267 -2.89 9.65 -20.60
CA ASP A 267 -3.65 9.17 -21.76
C ASP A 267 -4.39 10.31 -22.49
N ASN A 268 -4.99 10.01 -23.65
CA ASN A 268 -5.73 10.99 -24.46
C ASN A 268 -7.02 11.49 -23.79
N ALA A 269 -7.49 10.83 -22.73
CA ALA A 269 -8.62 11.29 -21.94
C ALA A 269 -8.19 12.30 -20.85
N GLY A 270 -6.88 12.57 -20.73
CA GLY A 270 -6.32 13.48 -19.74
C GLY A 270 -6.15 12.84 -18.36
N ASN A 271 -6.21 11.50 -18.28
CA ASN A 271 -5.90 10.81 -17.03
C ASN A 271 -4.38 10.85 -16.79
N LEU A 272 -3.97 11.02 -15.54
CA LEU A 272 -2.58 10.97 -15.11
C LEU A 272 -2.29 9.61 -14.49
N PHE A 273 -1.12 9.07 -14.78
CA PHE A 273 -0.61 7.87 -14.19
C PHE A 273 0.69 8.20 -13.47
N VAL A 274 0.85 7.67 -12.27
CA VAL A 274 2.04 7.85 -11.45
C VAL A 274 2.63 6.49 -11.14
N TYR A 275 3.93 6.37 -11.35
CA TYR A 275 4.69 5.15 -11.07
C TYR A 275 5.69 5.39 -9.96
N GLY A 276 5.78 4.47 -9.01
CA GLY A 276 6.78 4.52 -7.95
C GLY A 276 6.34 3.91 -6.62
N GLY A 277 6.76 4.52 -5.52
CA GLY A 277 6.60 3.95 -4.18
C GLY A 277 7.58 2.80 -3.91
N THR A 278 7.42 2.14 -2.78
CA THR A 278 8.37 1.09 -2.34
C THR A 278 8.29 -0.17 -3.22
N THR A 279 7.14 -0.48 -3.81
CA THR A 279 6.92 -1.69 -4.61
C THR A 279 6.82 -1.42 -6.10
N ASN A 280 7.06 -0.18 -6.54
CA ASN A 280 6.87 0.26 -7.94
C ASN A 280 5.44 0.02 -8.42
N SER A 281 4.53 0.59 -7.66
CA SER A 281 3.10 0.68 -7.92
C SER A 281 2.81 1.60 -9.09
N VAL A 282 1.64 1.43 -9.69
CA VAL A 282 1.07 2.37 -10.67
C VAL A 282 -0.27 2.86 -10.16
N ALA A 283 -0.44 4.16 -9.99
CA ALA A 283 -1.70 4.81 -9.65
C ALA A 283 -2.26 5.54 -10.86
N LYS A 284 -3.58 5.44 -11.10
CA LYS A 284 -4.29 6.23 -12.11
C LYS A 284 -5.20 7.26 -11.47
N TYR A 285 -5.06 8.51 -11.91
CA TYR A 285 -5.92 9.64 -11.58
C TYR A 285 -6.72 10.05 -12.80
N ASN A 286 -7.98 10.41 -12.61
CA ASN A 286 -8.77 10.97 -13.70
C ASN A 286 -8.33 12.41 -14.04
N ASN A 287 -8.90 12.99 -15.09
CA ASN A 287 -8.62 14.38 -15.51
C ASN A 287 -9.02 15.47 -14.49
N LEU A 288 -9.71 15.10 -13.40
CA LEU A 288 -10.00 15.97 -12.26
C LEU A 288 -9.02 15.77 -11.09
N GLY A 289 -8.02 14.90 -11.24
CA GLY A 289 -7.05 14.58 -10.19
C GLY A 289 -7.58 13.65 -9.10
N VAL A 290 -8.66 12.89 -9.36
CA VAL A 290 -9.22 11.92 -8.40
C VAL A 290 -8.61 10.54 -8.66
N LEU A 291 -8.01 9.93 -7.64
CA LEU A 291 -7.47 8.57 -7.70
C LEU A 291 -8.58 7.57 -8.07
N GLN A 292 -8.32 6.73 -9.07
CA GLN A 292 -9.27 5.74 -9.58
C GLN A 292 -8.89 4.32 -9.15
N TRP A 293 -7.63 3.95 -9.32
CA TRP A 293 -7.11 2.64 -8.95
C TRP A 293 -5.59 2.69 -8.73
N THR A 294 -5.10 1.72 -7.96
CA THR A 294 -3.67 1.48 -7.75
C THR A 294 -3.33 0.01 -8.02
N PHE A 295 -2.42 -0.22 -8.94
CA PHE A 295 -1.72 -1.50 -9.08
C PHE A 295 -0.55 -1.51 -8.08
N PRO A 296 -0.46 -2.46 -7.13
CA PRO A 296 0.52 -2.41 -6.04
C PRO A 296 1.93 -2.83 -6.44
N GLY A 297 2.15 -3.18 -7.72
CA GLY A 297 3.44 -3.66 -8.21
C GLY A 297 3.66 -5.16 -8.04
N SER A 298 2.65 -5.92 -7.62
CA SER A 298 2.72 -7.38 -7.45
C SER A 298 1.41 -8.08 -7.78
N MET A 299 1.52 -9.35 -8.19
CA MET A 299 0.39 -10.20 -8.58
C MET A 299 0.70 -11.66 -8.25
N THR A 300 -0.30 -12.40 -7.78
CA THR A 300 -0.11 -13.84 -7.49
C THR A 300 -0.22 -14.70 -8.74
N THR A 301 -1.08 -14.35 -9.68
CA THR A 301 -1.36 -15.16 -10.88
C THR A 301 -1.58 -14.27 -12.11
N PRO A 302 -0.69 -14.31 -13.11
CA PRO A 302 0.63 -14.95 -13.06
C PRO A 302 1.51 -14.32 -11.96
N PRO A 303 2.52 -15.04 -11.43
CA PRO A 303 3.44 -14.45 -10.47
C PRO A 303 4.17 -13.25 -11.07
N TRP A 304 3.92 -12.07 -10.52
CA TRP A 304 4.55 -10.84 -10.94
C TRP A 304 5.03 -10.03 -9.73
N SER A 305 6.19 -9.41 -9.90
CA SER A 305 6.66 -8.38 -8.99
C SER A 305 7.51 -7.39 -9.78
N SER A 306 7.14 -6.13 -9.71
CA SER A 306 7.92 -4.98 -10.19
C SER A 306 9.12 -4.71 -9.27
N SER A 307 9.66 -5.72 -8.55
CA SER A 307 10.53 -5.57 -7.38
C SER A 307 11.81 -4.74 -7.59
N ILE A 308 12.17 -4.04 -6.52
CA ILE A 308 13.16 -2.96 -6.29
C ILE A 308 14.58 -3.28 -6.77
N GLY A 309 15.37 -2.29 -7.18
CA GLY A 309 16.85 -2.35 -7.23
C GLY A 309 17.46 -2.59 -8.60
N ALA A 310 16.79 -2.16 -9.66
CA ALA A 310 17.30 -2.01 -11.02
C ALA A 310 16.45 -0.94 -11.72
N ALA A 311 16.94 -0.35 -12.81
CA ALA A 311 16.13 0.55 -13.63
C ALA A 311 15.02 -0.28 -14.32
N TYR A 312 13.77 0.15 -14.15
CA TYR A 312 12.59 -0.27 -14.91
C TYR A 312 11.48 0.74 -14.69
N ASN A 313 10.63 0.85 -15.70
CA ASN A 313 9.67 1.93 -15.80
C ASN A 313 8.32 1.40 -16.31
N PHE A 314 7.41 2.32 -16.59
CA PHE A 314 6.12 2.05 -17.18
C PHE A 314 5.85 2.99 -18.35
N VAL A 315 4.85 2.67 -19.16
CA VAL A 315 4.34 3.58 -20.18
C VAL A 315 2.86 3.38 -20.44
N VAL A 316 2.16 4.46 -20.76
CA VAL A 316 0.72 4.46 -21.04
C VAL A 316 0.47 4.54 -22.54
N HIS A 317 -0.32 3.60 -23.05
CA HIS A 317 -0.81 3.63 -24.42
C HIS A 317 -1.89 4.70 -24.57
N ARG A 318 -1.50 5.87 -25.09
CA ARG A 318 -2.31 7.10 -25.09
C ARG A 318 -3.76 6.91 -25.57
N PRO A 319 -4.06 6.20 -26.67
CA PRO A 319 -5.43 6.09 -27.16
C PRO A 319 -6.33 5.22 -26.27
N SER A 320 -5.76 4.18 -25.66
CA SER A 320 -6.55 3.17 -24.94
C SER A 320 -6.55 3.33 -23.41
N GLY A 321 -5.59 4.08 -22.86
CA GLY A 321 -5.36 4.16 -21.41
C GLY A 321 -4.81 2.88 -20.77
N LYS A 322 -4.41 1.88 -21.58
CA LYS A 322 -3.69 0.70 -21.10
C LYS A 322 -2.29 1.07 -20.63
N CYS A 323 -1.82 0.41 -19.57
CA CYS A 323 -0.53 0.64 -18.97
C CYS A 323 0.38 -0.58 -19.18
N TYR A 324 1.64 -0.35 -19.49
CA TYR A 324 2.67 -1.38 -19.68
C TYR A 324 3.71 -1.21 -18.59
N VAL A 325 3.96 -2.26 -17.81
CA VAL A 325 4.85 -2.20 -16.63
C VAL A 325 5.99 -3.20 -16.82
N GLY A 326 7.22 -2.70 -16.82
CA GLY A 326 8.43 -3.50 -16.99
C GLY A 326 9.01 -4.00 -15.67
N LYS A 327 9.79 -5.09 -15.74
CA LYS A 327 10.72 -5.51 -14.68
C LYS A 327 12.07 -5.95 -15.28
N SER A 328 13.13 -5.90 -14.49
CA SER A 328 14.50 -6.24 -14.89
C SER A 328 14.89 -7.71 -14.61
N LEU A 329 16.15 -8.09 -14.92
CA LEU A 329 16.82 -9.40 -14.72
C LEU A 329 16.19 -10.58 -15.48
N THR A 330 15.00 -10.38 -16.02
CA THR A 330 14.35 -11.13 -17.08
C THR A 330 13.43 -10.12 -17.77
N ALA A 331 13.99 -9.14 -18.51
CA ALA A 331 13.24 -8.07 -19.18
C ALA A 331 11.91 -8.59 -19.73
N THR A 332 10.86 -8.26 -19.00
CA THR A 332 9.49 -8.69 -19.27
C THR A 332 8.57 -7.54 -18.93
N ILE A 333 7.46 -7.47 -19.65
CA ILE A 333 6.48 -6.41 -19.56
C ILE A 333 5.12 -7.06 -19.38
N ILE A 334 4.36 -6.64 -18.36
CA ILE A 334 2.93 -6.94 -18.28
C ILE A 334 2.12 -5.76 -18.81
N ARG A 335 0.89 -6.05 -19.22
CA ARG A 335 -0.08 -5.03 -19.56
C ARG A 335 -1.27 -5.04 -18.60
N LEU A 336 -1.63 -3.84 -18.18
CA LEU A 336 -2.84 -3.54 -17.45
C LEU A 336 -3.84 -2.85 -18.40
N ASP A 337 -5.11 -3.20 -18.29
CA ASP A 337 -6.20 -2.51 -18.97
C ASP A 337 -6.41 -1.09 -18.40
N ALA A 338 -7.36 -0.34 -18.96
CA ALA A 338 -7.63 1.03 -18.53
C ALA A 338 -8.18 1.14 -17.08
N ALA A 339 -8.63 0.01 -16.52
CA ALA A 339 -9.09 -0.16 -15.15
C ALA A 339 -8.00 -0.75 -14.22
N GLY A 340 -6.77 -0.89 -14.72
CA GLY A 340 -5.64 -1.36 -13.91
C GLY A 340 -5.59 -2.88 -13.72
N ASN A 341 -6.46 -3.65 -14.39
CA ASN A 341 -6.46 -5.11 -14.30
C ASN A 341 -5.47 -5.70 -15.28
N TYR A 342 -4.80 -6.78 -14.90
CA TYR A 342 -3.98 -7.54 -15.84
C TYR A 342 -4.84 -8.18 -16.92
N ASP A 343 -4.52 -7.89 -18.18
CA ASP A 343 -5.35 -8.30 -19.32
C ASP A 343 -4.80 -9.51 -20.09
N ASN A 344 -4.05 -10.37 -19.37
CA ASN A 344 -3.44 -11.60 -19.87
C ASN A 344 -2.30 -11.43 -20.89
N ILE A 345 -1.75 -10.21 -21.05
CA ILE A 345 -0.54 -9.98 -21.83
C ILE A 345 0.67 -9.82 -20.94
N MET A 346 1.59 -10.78 -21.05
CA MET A 346 2.94 -10.74 -20.51
C MET A 346 3.92 -11.04 -21.64
N SER A 347 4.97 -10.25 -21.74
CA SER A 347 5.97 -10.45 -22.78
C SER A 347 6.86 -11.66 -22.50
N ASN A 348 7.42 -12.23 -23.57
CA ASN A 348 8.52 -13.18 -23.42
C ASN A 348 9.80 -12.45 -22.99
N ASN A 349 10.73 -13.18 -22.38
CA ASN A 349 12.09 -12.70 -22.18
C ASN A 349 12.93 -12.90 -23.46
N VAL A 350 13.87 -12.00 -23.72
CA VAL A 350 14.81 -12.10 -24.86
C VAL A 350 16.25 -11.89 -24.38
N ALA A 351 17.16 -12.82 -24.67
CA ALA A 351 18.54 -12.77 -24.15
C ALA A 351 19.37 -11.60 -24.70
N SER A 352 19.14 -11.19 -25.95
CA SER A 352 19.79 -10.02 -26.56
C SER A 352 19.21 -8.68 -26.08
N TRP A 353 18.18 -8.70 -25.23
CA TRP A 353 17.62 -7.50 -24.62
C TRP A 353 17.07 -7.86 -23.24
N SER A 354 17.94 -7.86 -22.24
CA SER A 354 17.67 -8.44 -20.93
C SER A 354 17.37 -7.41 -19.83
N GLU A 355 17.48 -6.13 -20.15
CA GLU A 355 17.21 -5.01 -19.25
C GLU A 355 16.24 -4.00 -19.86
N ILE A 356 15.44 -3.37 -19.00
CA ILE A 356 14.48 -2.32 -19.38
C ILE A 356 14.75 -1.15 -18.47
N TRP A 357 15.51 -0.15 -18.89
CA TRP A 357 15.81 1.02 -18.08
C TRP A 357 14.72 2.08 -18.14
N ASP A 358 14.03 2.17 -19.28
CA ASP A 358 12.98 3.14 -19.54
C ASP A 358 11.95 2.56 -20.55
N MET A 359 10.79 3.20 -20.70
CA MET A 359 9.75 2.78 -21.65
C MET A 359 9.15 3.97 -22.38
N ALA A 360 8.81 3.78 -23.65
CA ALA A 360 8.28 4.85 -24.49
C ALA A 360 7.15 4.37 -25.40
N TYR A 361 6.19 5.26 -25.66
CA TYR A 361 5.13 5.07 -26.64
C TYR A 361 5.35 6.02 -27.81
N HIS A 362 5.37 5.47 -29.03
CA HIS A 362 5.56 6.25 -30.25
C HIS A 362 4.22 6.50 -30.95
N CYS A 363 3.71 7.73 -30.83
CA CYS A 363 2.36 8.10 -31.27
C CYS A 363 2.08 7.90 -32.77
N SER A 364 3.09 8.01 -33.65
CA SER A 364 2.87 7.88 -35.10
C SER A 364 2.84 6.43 -35.59
N THR A 365 3.45 5.51 -34.83
CA THR A 365 3.55 4.09 -35.21
C THR A 365 2.73 3.18 -34.31
N ASP A 366 2.15 3.75 -33.25
CA ASP A 366 1.39 3.07 -32.21
C ASP A 366 2.19 1.98 -31.46
N LYS A 367 3.52 2.15 -31.38
CA LYS A 367 4.42 1.13 -30.82
C LYS A 367 4.81 1.42 -29.38
N ILE A 368 4.97 0.35 -28.61
CA ILE A 368 5.53 0.35 -27.25
C ILE A 368 6.97 -0.13 -27.31
N TYR A 369 7.86 0.67 -26.74
CA TYR A 369 9.29 0.41 -26.66
C TYR A 369 9.67 0.21 -25.19
N GLY A 370 10.41 -0.84 -24.90
CA GLY A 370 11.30 -0.87 -23.75
C GLY A 370 12.68 -0.41 -24.20
N LEU A 371 13.26 0.57 -23.51
CA LEU A 371 14.60 1.08 -23.73
C LEU A 371 15.52 0.41 -22.73
N GLY A 372 16.61 -0.18 -23.19
CA GLY A 372 17.49 -0.98 -22.34
C GLY A 372 18.35 -1.91 -23.17
N GLY A 373 19.24 -2.66 -22.55
CA GLY A 373 20.24 -3.43 -23.30
C GLY A 373 20.47 -4.83 -22.77
N SER A 374 21.58 -5.38 -23.25
CA SER A 374 22.15 -6.65 -22.82
C SER A 374 23.67 -6.56 -22.95
N ILE A 375 24.40 -7.36 -22.18
CA ILE A 375 25.84 -7.53 -22.38
C ILE A 375 26.16 -8.47 -23.56
N TYR A 376 25.16 -9.17 -24.10
CA TYR A 376 25.33 -10.18 -25.14
C TYR A 376 25.26 -9.61 -26.55
N SER A 377 24.88 -8.33 -26.69
CA SER A 377 24.56 -7.76 -27.98
C SER A 377 24.47 -6.23 -27.92
N ASN A 378 24.23 -5.58 -29.07
CA ASN A 378 24.18 -4.12 -29.18
C ASN A 378 22.76 -3.56 -29.33
N GLU A 379 21.73 -4.42 -29.27
CA GLU A 379 20.34 -4.02 -29.18
C GLU A 379 20.12 -3.17 -27.93
N CYS A 380 19.51 -2.01 -28.14
CA CYS A 380 19.28 -0.99 -27.12
C CYS A 380 17.79 -0.71 -26.89
N SER A 381 16.91 -1.52 -27.51
CA SER A 381 15.48 -1.48 -27.26
C SER A 381 14.78 -2.78 -27.69
N GLY A 382 13.65 -3.08 -27.03
CA GLY A 382 12.69 -4.09 -27.46
C GLY A 382 11.36 -3.43 -27.85
N ILE A 383 10.85 -3.74 -29.04
CA ILE A 383 9.49 -3.37 -29.45
C ILE A 383 8.53 -4.47 -29.01
N MET A 384 7.51 -4.12 -28.23
CA MET A 384 6.48 -5.06 -27.80
C MET A 384 5.31 -5.07 -28.79
N ASP A 385 4.97 -6.25 -29.29
CA ASP A 385 3.69 -6.49 -29.95
C ASP A 385 2.57 -6.41 -28.90
N GLN A 386 1.68 -5.43 -29.06
CA GLN A 386 0.64 -5.15 -28.08
C GLN A 386 -0.46 -6.22 -28.06
N VAL A 387 -0.55 -7.12 -29.03
CA VAL A 387 -1.58 -8.17 -29.10
C VAL A 387 -1.03 -9.48 -28.54
N THR A 388 0.19 -9.85 -28.90
CA THR A 388 0.80 -11.14 -28.56
C THR A 388 1.75 -11.06 -27.36
N GLY A 389 2.22 -9.86 -27.01
CA GLY A 389 3.27 -9.65 -26.01
C GLY A 389 4.68 -9.95 -26.52
N THR A 390 4.84 -10.38 -27.77
CA THR A 390 6.15 -10.74 -28.32
C THR A 390 7.09 -9.53 -28.34
N ILE A 391 8.33 -9.71 -27.89
CA ILE A 391 9.38 -8.69 -27.99
C ILE A 391 10.24 -8.90 -29.23
N VAL A 392 10.45 -7.82 -30.00
CA VAL A 392 11.41 -7.75 -31.11
C VAL A 392 12.54 -6.78 -30.71
N PRO A 393 13.74 -7.28 -30.36
CA PRO A 393 14.91 -6.44 -30.11
C PRO A 393 15.34 -5.65 -31.36
N ILE A 394 15.77 -4.42 -31.15
CA ILE A 394 16.27 -3.52 -32.19
C ILE A 394 17.45 -2.69 -31.70
N VAL A 395 18.19 -2.14 -32.65
CA VAL A 395 19.21 -1.12 -32.42
C VAL A 395 18.64 0.21 -32.92
N PHE A 396 18.60 1.24 -32.08
CA PHE A 396 18.49 2.61 -32.60
C PHE A 396 19.78 2.91 -33.33
N LEU A 397 19.71 3.04 -34.66
CA LEU A 397 20.88 3.40 -35.46
C LEU A 397 21.54 4.64 -34.83
N VAL A 398 22.78 4.47 -34.35
CA VAL A 398 23.68 5.60 -34.15
C VAL A 398 23.84 6.18 -35.54
N GLN A 399 23.11 7.24 -35.86
CA GLN A 399 23.58 8.11 -36.95
C GLN A 399 25.00 8.47 -36.54
N PRO A 400 26.03 8.14 -37.33
CA PRO A 400 27.34 8.70 -37.07
C PRO A 400 27.10 10.20 -37.02
N LEU A 401 27.45 10.85 -35.91
CA LEU A 401 27.64 12.29 -35.89
C LEU A 401 28.36 12.61 -37.19
N HIS A 402 27.71 13.36 -38.08
CA HIS A 402 28.41 13.92 -39.22
C HIS A 402 29.59 14.65 -38.60
N LYS A 403 30.79 14.04 -38.71
CA LYS A 403 32.02 14.80 -38.69
C LYS A 403 31.92 15.63 -39.95
N ASP A 404 31.23 16.77 -39.82
CA ASP A 404 31.33 17.84 -40.77
C ASP A 404 32.82 18.09 -40.92
N THR A 405 33.27 17.83 -42.14
CA THR A 405 34.50 18.34 -42.73
C THR A 405 34.73 19.77 -42.26
N MET A 406 35.78 19.97 -41.46
CA MET A 406 36.58 21.18 -41.46
C MET A 406 37.97 20.83 -41.97
#